data_AF-A0A6M7UL29-F1
#
_entry.id   AF-A0A6M7UL29-F1
#
_cell.length_a   1.000
_cell.length_b   1.000
_cell.length_c   1.000
_cell.angle_alpha   90.00
_cell.angle_beta   90.00
_cell.angle_gamma   90.00
#
_symmetry.space_group_name_H-M   'P 1'
#
loop_
_entity.id
_entity.type
_entity.pdbx_description
1 polymer ?
#
loop_
_entity_poly.entity_id
_entity_poly.type
_entity_poly.pdbx_seq_one_letter_code
_entity_poly.pdbx_strand_id
1 'polypeptide(L)'
;MAEPIDYYVAALVDGIEQTQNEGTRADGACALPISRILNHYSIRTILDSRTLLSNDLMLKGALRALSEGGFVEVWEDDIAETIIYIENPQSLFDSMVENTPFQRLYMLGDNGHSWLASALVKINNRASSYLENQEAELIVDAETASSDRHEWQPLPVDLADPNLEEAISLSEEAIAVIEASNGYADSEPGERNSIVESMKGSLQSLKSGMPSRKAILEGLYAPMKFIAKKFTDAAMGKAATAAVAALAKWLFGI
;
A
#
# COMPACT_ATOMS: atom_id res chain seq x y z
N MET A 1 2.41 11.76 25.21
CA MET A 1 1.95 10.48 24.61
C MET A 1 2.89 10.26 23.44
N ALA A 2 3.52 9.08 23.31
CA ALA A 2 4.48 8.86 22.23
C ALA A 2 3.78 8.93 20.86
N GLU A 3 4.43 9.58 19.90
CA GLU A 3 3.94 9.66 18.53
C GLU A 3 4.16 8.34 17.79
N PRO A 4 3.37 8.03 16.75
CA PRO A 4 3.54 6.79 15.98
C PRO A 4 4.96 6.59 15.43
N ILE A 5 5.62 7.69 15.06
CA ILE A 5 7.01 7.70 14.57
C ILE A 5 8.00 7.23 15.64
N ASP A 6 7.75 7.51 16.93
CA ASP A 6 8.65 7.12 18.02
C ASP A 6 8.77 5.60 18.16
N TYR A 7 7.73 4.84 17.80
CA TYR A 7 7.75 3.38 17.80
C TYR A 7 8.58 2.83 16.64
N TYR A 8 8.56 3.51 15.49
CA TYR A 8 9.43 3.18 14.36
C TYR A 8 10.89 3.49 14.68
N VAL A 9 11.16 4.64 15.32
CA VAL A 9 12.50 4.99 15.80
C VAL A 9 13.00 3.93 16.79
N ALA A 10 12.20 3.57 17.80
CA ALA A 10 12.58 2.55 18.77
C ALA A 10 12.90 1.19 18.13
N ALA A 11 12.09 0.76 17.16
CA ALA A 11 12.32 -0.49 16.43
C ALA A 11 13.55 -0.45 15.51
N LEU A 12 13.82 0.68 14.86
CA LEU A 12 15.04 0.86 14.07
C LEU A 12 16.29 0.80 14.96
N VAL A 13 16.29 1.51 16.08
CA VAL A 13 17.43 1.53 17.00
C VAL A 13 17.67 0.16 17.62
N ASP A 14 16.61 -0.54 18.07
CA ASP A 14 16.76 -1.91 18.55
C ASP A 14 17.27 -2.84 17.45
N GLY A 15 16.72 -2.78 16.24
CA GLY A 15 17.21 -3.59 15.14
C GLY A 15 18.68 -3.31 14.79
N ILE A 16 19.14 -2.06 14.92
CA ILE A 16 20.55 -1.69 14.84
C ILE A 16 21.34 -2.36 15.97
N GLU A 17 20.89 -2.26 17.22
CA GLU A 17 21.57 -2.86 18.37
C GLU A 17 21.75 -4.38 18.20
N GLN A 18 20.71 -5.07 17.74
CA GLN A 18 20.72 -6.52 17.57
C GLN A 18 21.60 -6.97 16.39
N THR A 19 21.88 -6.09 15.42
CA THR A 19 22.61 -6.45 14.19
C THR A 19 23.98 -5.80 14.06
N GLN A 20 24.33 -4.82 14.90
CA GLN A 20 25.57 -4.05 14.78
C GLN A 20 26.84 -4.91 14.77
N ASN A 21 26.87 -6.03 15.51
CA ASN A 21 28.04 -6.91 15.57
C ASN A 21 28.46 -7.48 14.19
N GLU A 22 27.54 -7.53 13.23
CA GLU A 22 27.83 -8.00 11.86
C GLU A 22 28.45 -6.91 10.97
N GLY A 23 28.28 -5.63 11.33
CA GLY A 23 28.70 -4.47 10.52
C GLY A 23 29.72 -3.54 11.21
N THR A 24 30.05 -3.80 12.48
CA THR A 24 30.98 -2.96 13.24
C THR A 24 32.43 -3.18 12.80
N ARG A 25 33.09 -2.07 12.48
CA ARG A 25 34.49 -1.99 12.08
C ARG A 25 35.40 -1.88 13.30
N ALA A 26 36.71 -2.00 13.07
CA ALA A 26 37.72 -1.90 14.13
C ALA A 26 37.78 -0.51 14.82
N ASP A 27 37.27 0.53 14.15
CA ASP A 27 37.14 1.90 14.67
C ASP A 27 35.85 2.11 15.48
N GLY A 28 35.00 1.09 15.61
CA GLY A 28 33.74 1.15 16.35
C GLY A 28 32.55 1.67 15.55
N ALA A 29 32.78 2.17 14.31
CA ALA A 29 31.70 2.57 13.42
C ALA A 29 31.00 1.35 12.83
N CYS A 30 29.72 1.47 12.52
CA CYS A 30 28.88 0.40 11.99
C CYS A 30 28.28 0.80 10.65
N ALA A 31 28.26 -0.13 9.69
CA ALA A 31 27.54 0.02 8.43
C ALA A 31 26.60 -1.17 8.23
N LEU A 32 25.30 -0.91 8.17
CA LEU A 32 24.27 -1.95 8.13
C LEU A 32 23.34 -1.76 6.92
N PRO A 33 23.12 -2.81 6.12
CA PRO A 33 22.07 -2.80 5.11
C PRO A 33 20.69 -2.71 5.78
N ILE A 34 19.81 -1.84 5.27
CA ILE A 34 18.50 -1.60 5.88
C ILE A 34 17.65 -2.88 6.00
N SER A 35 17.76 -3.80 5.03
CA SER A 35 17.03 -5.08 5.04
C SER A 35 17.38 -5.92 6.26
N ARG A 36 18.59 -5.81 6.82
CA ARG A 36 18.97 -6.54 8.04
C ARG A 36 18.14 -6.08 9.23
N ILE A 37 17.97 -4.78 9.38
CA ILE A 37 17.15 -4.17 10.43
C ILE A 37 15.68 -4.53 10.19
N LEU A 38 15.19 -4.44 8.95
CA LEU A 38 13.82 -4.81 8.59
C LEU A 38 13.52 -6.30 8.83
N ASN A 39 14.48 -7.18 8.54
CA ASN A 39 14.35 -8.62 8.75
C ASN A 39 14.21 -8.97 10.25
N HIS A 40 14.84 -8.20 11.14
CA HIS A 40 14.68 -8.38 12.58
C HIS A 40 13.22 -8.19 13.03
N TYR A 41 12.52 -7.25 12.39
CA TYR A 41 11.11 -6.94 12.65
C TYR A 41 10.15 -7.60 11.66
N SER A 42 10.50 -8.77 11.15
CA SER A 42 9.64 -9.55 10.25
C SER A 42 8.96 -10.72 10.97
N ILE A 43 7.63 -10.75 10.94
CA ILE A 43 6.86 -11.89 11.42
C ILE A 43 6.79 -12.93 10.31
N ARG A 44 7.33 -14.12 10.56
CA ARG A 44 7.19 -15.28 9.67
C ARG A 44 6.18 -16.26 10.25
N THR A 45 5.11 -16.50 9.50
CA THR A 45 4.16 -17.57 9.74
C THR A 45 4.33 -18.65 8.67
N ILE A 46 3.69 -19.81 8.85
CA ILE A 46 3.73 -20.92 7.86
C ILE A 46 3.18 -20.48 6.49
N LEU A 47 2.30 -19.47 6.46
CA LEU A 47 1.55 -19.06 5.27
C LEU A 47 1.90 -17.65 4.78
N ASP A 48 2.64 -16.86 5.57
CA ASP A 48 2.82 -15.42 5.31
C ASP A 48 4.07 -14.88 6.03
N SER A 49 4.80 -13.98 5.37
CA SER A 49 5.89 -13.22 5.97
C SER A 49 5.60 -11.73 5.84
N ARG A 50 5.47 -11.01 6.97
CA ARG A 50 5.22 -9.57 6.98
C ARG A 50 6.26 -8.82 7.79
N THR A 51 6.83 -7.78 7.18
CA THR A 51 7.71 -6.82 7.85
C THR A 51 6.87 -5.79 8.61
N LEU A 52 7.16 -5.60 9.89
CA LEU A 52 6.45 -4.64 10.75
C LEU A 52 6.89 -3.20 10.51
N LEU A 53 8.06 -2.99 9.91
CA LEU A 53 8.55 -1.70 9.42
C LEU A 53 8.23 -1.52 7.93
N SER A 54 7.00 -1.83 7.52
CA SER A 54 6.56 -1.82 6.11
C SER A 54 5.95 -0.49 5.65
N ASN A 55 5.62 0.42 6.57
CA ASN A 55 5.09 1.73 6.19
C ASN A 55 6.25 2.64 5.76
N ASP A 56 6.40 2.86 4.45
CA ASP A 56 7.51 3.63 3.86
C ASP A 56 7.60 5.07 4.42
N LEU A 57 6.46 5.75 4.61
CA LEU A 57 6.43 7.10 5.15
C LEU A 57 6.93 7.15 6.60
N MET A 58 6.49 6.21 7.44
CA MET A 58 6.95 6.14 8.84
C MET A 58 8.41 5.70 8.92
N LEU A 59 8.84 4.78 8.07
CA LEU A 59 10.22 4.33 7.99
C LEU A 59 11.15 5.46 7.60
N LYS A 60 10.85 6.18 6.50
CA LYS A 60 11.62 7.36 6.06
C LYS A 60 11.59 8.48 7.09
N GLY A 61 10.44 8.71 7.74
CA GLY A 61 10.31 9.69 8.81
C GLY A 61 11.24 9.36 9.98
N ALA A 62 11.23 8.11 10.44
CA ALA A 62 12.08 7.67 11.55
C ALA A 62 13.57 7.74 11.20
N LEU A 63 13.96 7.34 9.98
CA LEU A 63 15.34 7.48 9.49
C LEU A 63 15.78 8.95 9.41
N ARG A 64 14.90 9.82 8.90
CA ARG A 64 15.15 11.27 8.87
C ARG A 64 15.33 11.83 10.28
N ALA A 65 14.48 11.46 11.24
CA ALA A 65 14.60 11.91 12.63
C ALA A 65 15.95 11.50 13.25
N LEU A 66 16.39 10.26 13.01
CA LEU A 66 17.69 9.78 13.46
C LEU A 66 18.86 10.52 12.78
N SER A 67 18.72 10.84 11.49
CA SER A 67 19.75 11.54 10.73
C SER A 67 19.85 13.03 11.08
N GLU A 68 18.72 13.72 11.25
CA GLU A 68 18.66 15.11 11.72
C GLU A 68 19.20 15.25 13.15
N GLY A 69 19.04 14.21 13.98
CA GLY A 69 19.68 14.11 15.30
C GLY A 69 21.19 13.88 15.25
N GLY A 70 21.76 13.63 14.07
CA GLY A 70 23.19 13.35 13.89
C GLY A 70 23.62 11.96 14.34
N PHE A 71 22.67 11.04 14.54
CA PHE A 71 22.98 9.69 15.03
C PHE A 71 23.33 8.71 13.92
N VAL A 72 22.73 8.90 12.73
CA VAL A 72 22.94 8.02 11.58
C VAL A 72 23.12 8.83 10.29
N GLU A 73 23.90 8.28 9.38
CA GLU A 73 23.92 8.69 7.98
C GLU A 73 23.19 7.63 7.15
N VAL A 74 22.28 8.07 6.29
CA VAL A 74 21.55 7.19 5.37
C VAL A 74 22.15 7.35 3.99
N TRP A 75 22.74 6.28 3.47
CA TRP A 75 23.29 6.24 2.12
C TRP A 75 22.28 5.52 1.22
N GLU A 76 21.50 6.31 0.50
CA GLU A 76 20.53 5.83 -0.49
C GLU A 76 21.22 5.60 -1.84
N ASP A 77 20.87 4.51 -2.52
CA ASP A 77 21.36 4.17 -3.85
C ASP A 77 20.16 3.70 -4.70
N ASP A 78 20.13 4.10 -5.97
CA ASP A 78 19.02 3.77 -6.89
C ASP A 78 19.05 2.31 -7.34
N ILE A 79 20.17 1.62 -7.16
CA ILE A 79 20.47 0.27 -7.65
C ILE A 79 20.82 -0.66 -6.50
N ALA A 80 21.61 -0.18 -5.54
CA ALA A 80 22.04 -0.92 -4.37
C ALA A 80 21.09 -0.73 -3.18
N GLU A 81 21.26 -1.58 -2.18
CA GLU A 81 20.47 -1.50 -0.96
C GLU A 81 20.87 -0.27 -0.12
N THR A 82 19.89 0.41 0.48
CA THR A 82 20.14 1.51 1.42
C THR A 82 21.01 1.04 2.59
N ILE A 83 22.10 1.77 2.82
CA ILE A 83 23.01 1.51 3.94
C ILE A 83 22.80 2.56 5.02
N ILE A 84 22.73 2.10 6.26
CA ILE A 84 22.73 2.95 7.46
C ILE A 84 24.14 2.91 8.04
N TYR A 85 24.80 4.06 8.01
CA TYR A 85 26.10 4.26 8.62
C TYR A 85 25.96 4.95 9.97
N ILE A 86 26.71 4.47 10.95
CA ILE A 86 26.65 4.92 12.34
C ILE A 86 28.08 5.06 12.84
N GLU A 87 28.51 6.28 13.10
CA GLU A 87 29.88 6.53 13.57
C GLU A 87 30.09 6.01 15.00
N ASN A 88 29.10 6.21 15.88
CA ASN A 88 29.15 5.76 17.28
C ASN A 88 27.81 5.17 17.73
N PRO A 89 27.61 3.85 17.58
CA PRO A 89 26.38 3.17 17.98
C PRO A 89 26.02 3.36 19.46
N GLN A 90 27.01 3.40 20.36
CA GLN A 90 26.75 3.59 21.78
C GLN A 90 26.12 4.95 22.08
N SER A 91 26.59 6.01 21.41
CA SER A 91 26.00 7.35 21.54
C SER A 91 24.55 7.39 21.07
N LEU A 92 24.20 6.60 20.04
CA LEU A 92 22.81 6.46 19.61
C LEU A 92 21.97 5.82 20.73
N PHE A 93 22.41 4.71 21.32
CA PHE A 93 21.65 4.04 22.38
C PHE A 93 21.49 4.91 23.64
N ASP A 94 22.56 5.61 24.04
CA ASP A 94 22.55 6.50 25.20
C ASP A 94 21.57 7.67 25.00
N SER A 95 21.43 8.16 23.77
CA SER A 95 20.47 9.22 23.41
C SER A 95 19.00 8.77 23.43
N MET A 96 18.75 7.46 23.43
CA MET A 96 17.42 6.85 23.35
C MET A 96 16.80 6.50 24.70
N VAL A 97 17.52 6.79 25.80
CA VAL A 97 16.87 7.25 27.05
C VAL A 97 15.95 8.44 26.67
N GLU A 98 14.98 8.92 27.41
CA GLU A 98 13.97 9.90 26.91
C GLU A 98 13.00 9.38 25.82
N ASN A 99 13.43 8.57 24.83
CA ASN A 99 12.50 7.93 23.89
C ASN A 99 11.65 6.89 24.64
N THR A 100 10.39 7.25 24.92
CA THR A 100 9.53 6.44 25.79
C THR A 100 9.26 5.03 25.22
N PRO A 101 9.03 4.84 23.91
CA PRO A 101 8.90 3.49 23.36
C PRO A 101 10.16 2.64 23.50
N PHE A 102 11.34 3.20 23.23
CA PHE A 102 12.62 2.49 23.37
C PHE A 102 12.89 2.14 24.84
N GLN A 103 12.76 3.08 25.77
CA GLN A 103 12.87 2.79 27.20
C GLN A 103 11.94 1.65 27.64
N ARG A 104 10.69 1.68 27.17
CA ARG A 104 9.69 0.67 27.52
C ARG A 104 10.02 -0.71 26.96
N LEU A 105 10.64 -0.80 25.77
CA LEU A 105 11.15 -2.04 25.21
C LEU A 105 12.10 -2.74 26.21
N TYR A 106 13.13 -2.04 26.69
CA TYR A 106 14.11 -2.64 27.62
C TYR A 106 13.56 -2.84 29.04
N MET A 107 12.66 -1.96 29.51
CA MET A 107 12.02 -2.14 30.82
C MET A 107 11.17 -3.42 30.90
N LEU A 108 10.64 -3.89 29.77
CA LEU A 108 9.80 -5.08 29.70
C LEU A 108 10.59 -6.39 29.50
N GLY A 109 11.91 -6.31 29.30
CA GLY A 109 12.80 -7.47 29.11
C GLY A 109 12.30 -8.38 27.97
N ASP A 110 12.15 -9.67 28.27
CA ASP A 110 11.71 -10.70 27.31
C ASP A 110 10.36 -10.38 26.62
N ASN A 111 9.50 -9.58 27.26
CA ASN A 111 8.20 -9.18 26.70
C ASN A 111 8.25 -7.88 25.90
N GLY A 112 9.39 -7.20 25.86
CA GLY A 112 9.53 -5.91 25.19
C GLY A 112 9.29 -6.00 23.68
N HIS A 113 9.93 -6.98 23.02
CA HIS A 113 9.83 -7.16 21.58
C HIS A 113 8.40 -7.51 21.13
N SER A 114 7.70 -8.37 21.88
CA SER A 114 6.30 -8.72 21.58
C SER A 114 5.35 -7.54 21.79
N TRP A 115 5.61 -6.72 22.81
CA TRP A 115 4.89 -5.47 23.04
C TRP A 115 5.10 -4.47 21.90
N LEU A 116 6.35 -4.23 21.50
CA LEU A 116 6.69 -3.29 20.43
C LEU A 116 6.12 -3.76 19.08
N ALA A 117 6.24 -5.07 18.78
CA ALA A 117 5.63 -5.66 17.59
C ALA A 117 4.11 -5.45 17.56
N SER A 118 3.43 -5.66 18.69
CA SER A 118 1.99 -5.42 18.79
C SER A 118 1.61 -3.95 18.60
N ALA A 119 2.46 -3.03 19.06
CA ALA A 119 2.27 -1.59 18.86
C ALA A 119 2.44 -1.21 17.39
N LEU A 120 3.49 -1.71 16.73
CA LEU A 120 3.74 -1.51 15.30
C LEU A 120 2.59 -2.05 14.44
N VAL A 121 2.05 -3.24 14.74
CA VAL A 121 0.87 -3.78 14.05
C VAL A 121 -0.32 -2.83 14.17
N LYS A 122 -0.58 -2.27 15.36
CA LYS A 122 -1.68 -1.31 15.55
C LYS A 122 -1.45 -0.01 14.78
N ILE A 123 -0.22 0.50 14.77
CA ILE A 123 0.15 1.71 14.03
C ILE A 123 -0.01 1.49 12.53
N ASN A 124 0.49 0.36 12.02
CA ASN A 124 0.37 0.02 10.60
C ASN A 124 -1.07 -0.18 10.20
N ASN A 125 -1.85 -0.93 10.97
CA ASN A 125 -3.28 -1.09 10.69
C ASN A 125 -4.00 0.26 10.71
N ARG A 126 -3.67 1.16 11.65
CA ARG A 126 -4.26 2.50 11.68
C ARG A 126 -3.84 3.35 10.48
N ALA A 127 -2.58 3.26 10.04
CA ALA A 127 -2.09 3.98 8.88
C ALA A 127 -2.69 3.42 7.58
N SER A 128 -2.81 2.10 7.45
CA SER A 128 -3.53 1.44 6.36
C SER A 128 -5.00 1.82 6.36
N SER A 129 -5.67 1.80 7.51
CA SER A 129 -7.05 2.28 7.62
C SER A 129 -7.16 3.78 7.36
N TYR A 130 -6.15 4.59 7.67
CA TYR A 130 -6.14 6.01 7.33
C TYR A 130 -5.95 6.23 5.83
N LEU A 131 -5.10 5.44 5.15
CA LEU A 131 -4.97 5.47 3.69
C LEU A 131 -6.23 4.93 3.01
N GLU A 132 -6.83 3.85 3.52
CA GLU A 132 -8.12 3.34 3.04
C GLU A 132 -9.25 4.35 3.29
N ASN A 133 -9.24 5.04 4.43
CA ASN A 133 -10.20 6.09 4.77
C ASN A 133 -9.90 7.40 4.06
N GLN A 134 -8.66 7.70 3.67
CA GLN A 134 -8.28 8.89 2.91
C GLN A 134 -8.49 8.65 1.41
N GLU A 135 -8.35 7.42 0.94
CA GLU A 135 -8.90 6.98 -0.35
C GLU A 135 -10.43 7.02 -0.32
N ALA A 136 -11.08 6.58 0.76
CA ALA A 136 -12.52 6.70 0.93
C ALA A 136 -12.97 8.17 1.10
N GLU A 137 -12.20 9.02 1.77
CA GLU A 137 -12.46 10.46 1.92
C GLU A 137 -12.09 11.23 0.66
N LEU A 138 -11.11 10.80 -0.14
CA LEU A 138 -10.88 11.34 -1.49
C LEU A 138 -11.99 10.88 -2.46
N ILE A 139 -12.58 9.71 -2.23
CA ILE A 139 -13.81 9.28 -2.89
C ILE A 139 -15.00 10.13 -2.41
N VAL A 140 -15.09 10.45 -1.11
CA VAL A 140 -16.18 11.27 -0.53
C VAL A 140 -16.02 12.79 -0.77
N ASP A 141 -14.81 13.33 -0.88
CA ASP A 141 -14.50 14.74 -1.25
C ASP A 141 -14.58 14.93 -2.77
N ALA A 142 -14.29 13.90 -3.57
CA ALA A 142 -14.70 13.87 -4.97
C ALA A 142 -16.23 13.79 -5.13
N GLU A 143 -16.95 13.19 -4.17
CA GLU A 143 -18.42 13.17 -4.08
C GLU A 143 -19.04 14.45 -3.45
N THR A 144 -18.28 15.29 -2.73
CA THR A 144 -18.84 16.51 -2.08
C THR A 144 -18.34 17.85 -2.64
N ALA A 145 -17.28 17.87 -3.45
CA ALA A 145 -16.83 19.08 -4.16
C ALA A 145 -17.38 19.23 -5.60
N SER A 146 -18.17 18.27 -6.07
CA SER A 146 -18.84 18.31 -7.37
C SER A 146 -20.35 18.51 -7.17
N SER A 147 -20.83 19.69 -7.57
CA SER A 147 -22.26 20.02 -7.63
C SER A 147 -23.15 18.84 -8.08
N ASP A 148 -24.20 18.56 -7.30
CA ASP A 148 -25.31 17.60 -7.50
C ASP A 148 -26.09 17.72 -8.84
N ARG A 149 -25.54 18.34 -9.88
CA ARG A 149 -26.19 18.54 -11.18
C ARG A 149 -25.43 18.00 -12.40
N HIS A 150 -24.21 17.50 -12.25
CA HIS A 150 -23.35 17.13 -13.41
C HIS A 150 -22.96 15.64 -13.51
N GLU A 151 -23.05 14.83 -12.44
CA GLU A 151 -22.59 13.42 -12.47
C GLU A 151 -23.40 12.51 -13.40
N TRP A 152 -24.70 12.80 -13.54
CA TRP A 152 -25.61 12.11 -14.45
C TRP A 152 -25.65 12.73 -15.85
N GLN A 153 -24.91 13.82 -16.09
CA GLN A 153 -24.84 14.37 -17.44
C GLN A 153 -24.04 13.43 -18.34
N PRO A 154 -24.43 13.30 -19.62
CA PRO A 154 -23.64 12.58 -20.60
C PRO A 154 -22.20 13.11 -20.60
N LEU A 155 -21.25 12.20 -20.41
CA LEU A 155 -19.83 12.47 -20.60
C LEU A 155 -19.62 12.64 -22.11
N PRO A 156 -19.10 13.77 -22.59
CA PRO A 156 -18.69 13.89 -23.99
C PRO A 156 -17.48 12.97 -24.20
N VAL A 157 -17.70 11.84 -24.86
CA VAL A 157 -16.68 10.84 -25.14
C VAL A 157 -16.11 11.10 -26.53
N ASP A 158 -14.80 11.29 -26.61
CA ASP A 158 -14.08 11.25 -27.88
C ASP A 158 -13.79 9.78 -28.25
N LEU A 159 -14.56 9.24 -29.19
CA LEU A 159 -14.41 7.86 -29.64
C LEU A 159 -13.08 7.60 -30.39
N ALA A 160 -12.33 8.65 -30.73
CA ALA A 160 -11.00 8.54 -31.31
C ALA A 160 -9.87 8.59 -30.27
N ASP A 161 -10.19 8.71 -28.97
CA ASP A 161 -9.19 8.70 -27.90
C ASP A 161 -8.55 7.30 -27.77
N PRO A 162 -7.22 7.16 -27.98
CA PRO A 162 -6.54 5.86 -27.87
C PRO A 162 -6.62 5.28 -26.45
N ASN A 163 -6.73 6.11 -25.41
CA ASN A 163 -6.89 5.63 -24.03
C ASN A 163 -8.28 5.04 -23.80
N LEU A 164 -9.30 5.59 -24.45
CA LEU A 164 -10.65 5.02 -24.42
C LEU A 164 -10.68 3.69 -25.17
N GLU A 165 -10.07 3.61 -26.34
CA GLU A 165 -9.99 2.37 -27.12
C GLU A 165 -9.30 1.26 -26.31
N GLU A 166 -8.18 1.57 -25.67
CA GLU A 166 -7.47 0.68 -24.74
C GLU A 166 -8.38 0.26 -23.57
N ALA A 167 -9.07 1.20 -22.94
CA ALA A 167 -9.98 0.92 -21.82
C ALA A 167 -11.15 0.01 -22.23
N ILE A 168 -11.74 0.23 -23.41
CA ILE A 168 -12.80 -0.61 -23.97
C ILE A 168 -12.26 -2.02 -24.24
N SER A 169 -11.11 -2.14 -24.91
CA SER A 169 -10.52 -3.43 -25.27
C SER A 169 -10.22 -4.28 -24.02
N LEU A 170 -9.55 -3.70 -23.02
CA LEU A 170 -9.22 -4.44 -21.80
C LEU A 170 -10.47 -4.75 -20.95
N SER A 171 -11.48 -3.88 -21.00
CA SER A 171 -12.77 -4.15 -20.38
C SER A 171 -13.49 -5.35 -21.01
N GLU A 172 -13.49 -5.46 -22.34
CA GLU A 172 -14.05 -6.60 -23.06
C GLU A 172 -13.33 -7.91 -22.73
N GLU A 173 -11.99 -7.88 -22.72
CA GLU A 173 -11.17 -9.02 -22.35
C GLU A 173 -11.46 -9.46 -20.90
N ALA A 174 -11.47 -8.52 -19.96
CA ALA A 174 -11.74 -8.81 -18.55
C ALA A 174 -13.12 -9.46 -18.37
N ILE A 175 -14.17 -8.90 -18.99
CA ILE A 175 -15.52 -9.47 -18.95
C ILE A 175 -15.52 -10.90 -19.50
N ALA A 176 -14.88 -11.15 -20.65
CA ALA A 176 -14.82 -12.48 -21.25
C ALA A 176 -14.10 -13.50 -20.34
N VAL A 177 -13.00 -13.10 -19.69
CA VAL A 177 -12.26 -13.96 -18.76
C VAL A 177 -13.08 -14.26 -17.50
N ILE A 178 -13.81 -13.27 -16.97
CA ILE A 178 -14.70 -13.43 -15.81
C ILE A 178 -15.85 -14.39 -16.15
N GLU A 179 -16.44 -14.24 -17.33
CA GLU A 179 -17.53 -15.12 -17.80
C GLU A 179 -17.07 -16.57 -17.99
N ALA A 180 -15.86 -16.76 -18.52
CA ALA A 180 -15.27 -18.09 -18.74
C ALA A 180 -14.72 -18.73 -17.46
N SER A 181 -14.71 -18.03 -16.32
CA SER A 181 -14.16 -18.54 -15.07
C SER A 181 -15.07 -19.61 -14.44
N ASN A 182 -14.69 -20.88 -14.59
CA ASN A 182 -15.40 -22.01 -13.97
C ASN A 182 -15.39 -21.91 -12.44
N GLY A 183 -14.26 -21.52 -11.83
CA GLY A 183 -14.14 -21.42 -10.37
C GLY A 183 -15.13 -20.42 -9.77
N TYR A 184 -15.35 -19.28 -10.45
CA TYR A 184 -16.32 -18.29 -9.98
C TYR A 184 -17.77 -18.72 -10.29
N ALA A 185 -17.98 -19.36 -11.46
CA ALA A 185 -19.26 -19.94 -11.84
C ALA A 185 -19.75 -20.99 -10.83
N ASP A 186 -18.84 -21.80 -10.30
CA ASP A 186 -19.16 -22.91 -9.41
C ASP A 186 -19.39 -22.43 -7.97
N SER A 187 -18.62 -21.42 -7.51
CA SER A 187 -18.74 -20.93 -6.14
C SER A 187 -19.88 -19.94 -5.94
N GLU A 188 -20.05 -18.98 -6.87
CA GLU A 188 -20.93 -17.82 -6.68
C GLU A 188 -21.60 -17.40 -8.03
N PRO A 189 -22.38 -18.28 -8.67
CA PRO A 189 -22.91 -18.04 -10.02
C PRO A 189 -23.80 -16.79 -10.11
N GLY A 190 -24.60 -16.52 -9.08
CA GLY A 190 -25.50 -15.37 -9.05
C GLY A 190 -24.77 -14.03 -8.95
N GLU A 191 -23.71 -13.98 -8.13
CA GLU A 191 -22.86 -12.79 -7.98
C GLU A 191 -22.13 -12.51 -9.30
N ARG A 192 -21.48 -13.53 -9.88
CA ARG A 192 -20.79 -13.42 -11.16
C ARG A 192 -21.71 -12.88 -12.25
N ASN A 193 -22.88 -13.48 -12.43
CA ASN A 193 -23.80 -13.09 -13.50
C ASN A 193 -24.28 -11.64 -13.33
N SER A 194 -24.65 -11.25 -12.10
CA SER A 194 -25.12 -9.89 -11.82
C SER A 194 -24.02 -8.84 -12.09
N ILE A 195 -22.79 -9.14 -11.70
CA ILE A 195 -21.62 -8.27 -11.95
C ILE A 195 -21.33 -8.16 -13.45
N VAL A 196 -21.28 -9.29 -14.15
CA VAL A 196 -21.04 -9.34 -15.60
C VAL A 196 -22.11 -8.58 -16.38
N GLU A 197 -23.39 -8.77 -16.05
CA GLU A 197 -24.49 -8.06 -16.70
C GLU A 197 -24.40 -6.54 -16.50
N SER A 198 -24.07 -6.10 -15.28
CA SER A 198 -23.84 -4.68 -14.98
C SER A 198 -22.68 -4.09 -15.80
N MET A 199 -21.55 -4.81 -15.86
CA MET A 199 -20.38 -4.41 -16.65
C MET A 199 -20.69 -4.33 -18.14
N LYS A 200 -21.41 -5.31 -18.70
CA LYS A 200 -21.81 -5.30 -20.11
C LYS A 200 -22.73 -4.14 -20.45
N GLY A 201 -23.71 -3.84 -19.60
CA GLY A 201 -24.62 -2.71 -19.80
C GLY A 201 -23.86 -1.38 -19.84
N SER A 202 -22.92 -1.20 -18.92
CA SER A 202 -22.14 0.03 -18.78
C SER A 202 -21.09 0.19 -19.89
N LEU A 203 -20.45 -0.91 -20.30
CA LEU A 203 -19.55 -0.94 -21.44
C LEU A 203 -20.28 -0.65 -22.76
N GLN A 204 -21.48 -1.17 -22.94
CA GLN A 204 -22.29 -0.86 -24.13
C GLN A 204 -22.67 0.62 -24.17
N SER A 205 -23.00 1.20 -23.01
CA SER A 205 -23.25 2.65 -22.88
C SER A 205 -22.00 3.46 -23.25
N LEU A 206 -20.81 3.02 -22.79
CA LEU A 206 -19.53 3.65 -23.13
C LEU A 206 -19.28 3.65 -24.64
N LYS A 207 -19.44 2.49 -25.28
CA LYS A 207 -19.26 2.32 -26.74
C LYS A 207 -20.26 3.13 -27.55
N SER A 208 -21.43 3.46 -27.00
CA SER A 208 -22.43 4.30 -27.66
C SER A 208 -22.09 5.80 -27.65
N GLY A 209 -21.05 6.23 -26.91
CA GLY A 209 -20.53 7.59 -26.92
C GLY A 209 -21.27 8.60 -26.04
N MET A 210 -22.27 8.17 -25.25
CA MET A 210 -22.99 9.04 -24.30
C MET A 210 -23.22 8.40 -22.91
N PRO A 211 -22.22 7.75 -22.28
CA PRO A 211 -22.37 7.31 -20.91
C PRO A 211 -22.37 8.50 -19.94
N SER A 212 -23.03 8.39 -18.79
CA SER A 212 -22.71 9.30 -17.68
C SER A 212 -21.44 8.83 -16.99
N ARG A 213 -20.66 9.77 -16.43
CA ARG A 213 -19.45 9.43 -15.64
C ARG A 213 -19.79 8.46 -14.51
N LYS A 214 -20.92 8.69 -13.82
CA LYS A 214 -21.40 7.81 -12.74
C LYS A 214 -21.74 6.40 -13.22
N ALA A 215 -22.37 6.27 -14.39
CA ALA A 215 -22.68 4.96 -14.96
C ALA A 215 -21.41 4.13 -15.24
N ILE A 216 -20.33 4.77 -15.70
CA ILE A 216 -19.05 4.08 -15.88
C ILE A 216 -18.43 3.70 -14.54
N LEU A 217 -18.45 4.61 -13.56
CA LEU A 217 -17.83 4.36 -12.25
C LEU A 217 -18.52 3.22 -11.50
N GLU A 218 -19.85 3.28 -11.38
CA GLU A 218 -20.64 2.30 -10.63
C GLU A 218 -20.82 0.99 -11.39
N GLY A 219 -20.97 1.08 -12.72
CA GLY A 219 -21.38 -0.05 -13.53
C GLY A 219 -20.23 -0.78 -14.23
N LEU A 220 -19.05 -0.18 -14.37
CA LEU A 220 -17.89 -0.80 -15.02
C LEU A 220 -16.65 -0.81 -14.12
N TYR A 221 -16.23 0.35 -13.63
CA TYR A 221 -14.99 0.51 -12.88
C TYR A 221 -15.02 -0.19 -11.50
N ALA A 222 -16.05 0.09 -10.68
CA ALA A 222 -16.16 -0.48 -9.35
C ALA A 222 -16.31 -2.02 -9.35
N PRO A 223 -17.14 -2.63 -10.22
CA PRO A 223 -17.21 -4.09 -10.33
C PRO A 223 -15.87 -4.72 -10.74
N MET A 224 -15.12 -4.12 -11.68
CA MET A 224 -13.79 -4.63 -12.04
C MET A 224 -12.80 -4.54 -10.88
N LYS A 225 -12.81 -3.43 -10.12
CA LYS A 225 -11.98 -3.27 -8.91
C LYS A 225 -12.31 -4.34 -7.86
N PHE A 226 -13.60 -4.67 -7.69
CA PHE A 226 -14.03 -5.75 -6.81
C PHE A 226 -13.46 -7.11 -7.25
N ILE A 227 -13.57 -7.46 -8.53
CA ILE A 227 -13.04 -8.72 -9.08
C ILE A 227 -11.51 -8.78 -8.96
N ALA A 228 -10.81 -7.69 -9.28
CA ALA A 228 -9.36 -7.58 -9.14
C ALA A 228 -8.91 -7.89 -7.71
N LYS A 229 -9.60 -7.33 -6.70
CA LYS A 229 -9.29 -7.55 -5.27
C LYS A 229 -9.68 -8.95 -4.78
N LYS A 230 -10.82 -9.48 -5.22
CA LYS A 230 -11.31 -10.79 -4.77
C LYS A 230 -10.49 -11.94 -5.33
N PHE A 231 -9.93 -11.77 -6.54
CA PHE A 231 -9.29 -12.84 -7.30
C PHE A 231 -7.88 -12.48 -7.78
N THR A 232 -7.12 -11.75 -6.96
CA THR A 232 -5.80 -11.16 -7.28
C THR A 232 -4.87 -12.06 -8.11
N ASP A 233 -4.71 -13.32 -7.71
CA ASP A 233 -3.76 -14.24 -8.36
C ASP A 233 -4.36 -15.00 -9.56
N ALA A 234 -5.69 -15.00 -9.71
CA ALA A 234 -6.39 -15.69 -10.77
C ALA A 234 -6.36 -14.91 -12.08
N ALA A 235 -6.52 -15.61 -13.21
CA ALA A 235 -6.55 -15.00 -14.54
C ALA A 235 -7.58 -13.85 -14.64
N MET A 236 -8.77 -14.03 -14.06
CA MET A 236 -9.80 -12.99 -14.03
C MET A 236 -9.44 -11.77 -13.18
N GLY A 237 -8.72 -11.94 -12.06
CA GLY A 237 -8.29 -10.80 -11.26
C GLY A 237 -7.20 -10.00 -11.95
N LYS A 238 -6.29 -10.67 -12.66
CA LYS A 238 -5.25 -10.02 -13.49
C LYS A 238 -5.87 -9.25 -14.67
N ALA A 239 -6.82 -9.87 -15.37
CA ALA A 239 -7.55 -9.22 -16.45
C ALA A 239 -8.34 -8.00 -15.95
N ALA A 240 -9.03 -8.14 -14.81
CA ALA A 240 -9.75 -7.03 -14.18
C ALA A 240 -8.80 -5.90 -13.71
N THR A 241 -7.61 -6.24 -13.21
CA THR A 241 -6.59 -5.25 -12.84
C THR A 241 -6.12 -4.43 -14.03
N ALA A 242 -5.87 -5.09 -15.17
CA ALA A 242 -5.49 -4.41 -16.41
C ALA A 242 -6.60 -3.47 -16.90
N ALA A 243 -7.86 -3.92 -16.86
CA ALA A 243 -9.01 -3.09 -17.23
C ALA A 243 -9.21 -1.89 -16.30
N VAL A 244 -9.04 -2.06 -14.98
CA VAL A 244 -9.09 -0.96 -14.00
C VAL A 244 -8.01 0.08 -14.29
N ALA A 245 -6.79 -0.36 -14.60
CA ALA A 245 -5.69 0.55 -14.91
C ALA A 245 -6.00 1.39 -16.17
N ALA A 246 -6.49 0.78 -17.25
CA ALA A 246 -6.84 1.54 -18.46
C ALA A 246 -8.06 2.43 -18.28
N LEU A 247 -9.08 2.00 -17.54
CA LEU A 247 -10.22 2.85 -17.19
C LEU A 247 -9.79 4.05 -16.34
N ALA A 248 -8.88 3.84 -15.37
CA ALA A 248 -8.35 4.93 -14.55
C ALA A 248 -7.55 5.93 -15.40
N LYS A 249 -6.69 5.42 -16.29
CA LYS A 249 -5.92 6.22 -17.24
C LYS A 249 -6.82 7.08 -18.13
N TRP A 250 -7.89 6.51 -18.66
CA TRP A 250 -8.86 7.26 -19.47
C TRP A 250 -9.71 8.26 -18.65
N LEU A 251 -10.24 7.86 -17.49
CA LEU A 251 -11.17 8.69 -16.70
C LEU A 251 -10.47 9.83 -15.94
N PHE A 252 -9.23 9.59 -15.50
CA PHE A 252 -8.51 10.44 -14.57
C PHE A 252 -7.16 10.95 -15.10
N GLY A 253 -6.65 10.40 -16.21
CA GLY A 253 -5.38 10.81 -16.80
C GLY A 253 -4.14 10.40 -16.01
N ILE A 254 -4.24 9.33 -15.20
CA ILE A 254 -3.15 8.78 -14.37
C ILE A 254 -2.47 7.56 -14.98
#